data_AF-A0A0M3JBX6-F1
#
_entry.id   AF-A0A0M3JBX6-F1
#
_cell.length_a   1.000
_cell.length_b   1.000
_cell.length_c   1.000
_cell.angle_alpha   90.00
_cell.angle_beta   90.00
_cell.angle_gamma   90.00
#
_symmetry.space_group_name_H-M   'P 1'
#
loop_
_entity.id
_entity.type
_entity.pdbx_description
1 polymer ?
#
loop_
_entity_poly.entity_id
_entity_poly.type
_entity_poly.pdbx_seq_one_letter_code
_entity_poly.pdbx_strand_id
1 'polypeptide(L)' 'LLVTIFSAPNYCGTFNNAGAVMTVDESCRCAFVTLMPLADPPIRVSRNRNEIDIDEALEKALEDL' A
#
# COMPACT_ATOMS: atom_id res chain seq x y z
N LEU A 1 19.50 1.70 6.95
CA LEU A 1 18.25 2.17 6.31
C LEU A 1 17.55 0.96 5.72
N LEU A 2 16.27 0.79 6.00
CA LEU A 2 15.43 -0.29 5.48
C LEU A 2 14.40 0.34 4.53
N VAL A 3 14.15 -0.28 3.39
CA VAL A 3 13.20 0.19 2.39
C VAL A 3 12.15 -0.90 2.17
N THR A 4 10.88 -0.52 2.27
CA THR A 4 9.73 -1.37 1.90
C THR A 4 9.17 -0.85 0.59
N ILE A 5 8.94 -1.76 -0.37
CA ILE A 5 8.44 -1.41 -1.70
C ILE A 5 7.08 -2.05 -1.89
N PHE A 6 6.10 -1.21 -2.24
CA PHE A 6 4.79 -1.63 -2.71
C PHE A 6 4.69 -1.35 -4.20
N SER A 7 4.29 -2.35 -4.99
CA SER A 7 4.22 -2.22 -6.46
C SER A 7 2.80 -2.18 -7.01
N ALA A 8 1.78 -2.21 -6.15
CA ALA A 8 0.37 -2.13 -6.53
C ALA A 8 -0.18 -0.71 -6.25
N PRO A 9 -0.23 0.19 -7.25
CA PRO A 9 -0.84 1.51 -7.08
C PRO A 9 -2.34 1.39 -6.82
N ASN A 10 -2.86 2.21 -5.91
CA ASN A 10 -4.21 2.13 -5.37
C ASN A 10 -4.55 0.68 -4.96
N TYR A 11 -3.76 0.12 -4.04
CA TYR A 11 -3.95 -1.22 -3.51
C TYR A 11 -5.42 -1.42 -3.11
N CYS A 12 -5.97 -2.60 -3.41
CA CYS A 12 -7.38 -2.96 -3.25
C CYS A 12 -8.41 -1.96 -3.85
N GLY A 13 -7.99 -0.95 -4.62
CA GLY A 13 -8.86 0.12 -5.09
C GLY A 13 -9.28 1.12 -3.99
N THR A 14 -8.75 1.01 -2.77
CA THR A 14 -9.23 1.74 -1.58
C THR A 14 -8.16 2.59 -0.90
N PHE A 15 -6.88 2.31 -1.14
CA PHE A 15 -5.78 2.90 -0.36
C PHE A 15 -5.11 4.12 -1.03
N ASN A 16 -5.36 4.37 -2.32
CA ASN A 16 -4.80 5.50 -3.10
C ASN A 16 -3.27 5.67 -2.98
N ASN A 17 -2.53 4.60 -2.68
CA ASN A 17 -1.08 4.64 -2.62
C ASN A 17 -0.48 4.66 -4.04
N ALA A 18 0.71 5.23 -4.19
CA ALA A 18 1.53 4.96 -5.36
C ALA A 18 2.14 3.55 -5.27
N GLY A 19 2.41 2.95 -6.43
CA GLY A 19 3.33 1.81 -6.54
C GLY A 19 4.76 2.29 -6.80
N ALA A 20 5.73 1.41 -6.62
CA ALA A 20 7.13 1.67 -6.93
C ALA A 20 7.85 0.41 -7.42
N VAL A 21 8.89 0.63 -8.22
CA VAL A 21 9.87 -0.38 -8.63
C VAL A 21 11.26 0.16 -8.28
N MET A 22 12.09 -0.65 -7.60
CA MET A 22 13.50 -0.32 -7.37
C MET A 22 14.35 -1.01 -8.42
N THR A 23 15.21 -0.23 -9.06
CA THR A 23 16.26 -0.70 -9.94
C THR A 23 17.58 -0.63 -9.17
N VAL A 24 18.43 -1.65 -9.34
CA VAL A 24 19.76 -1.72 -8.74
C VAL A 24 20.76 -1.98 -9.86
N ASP A 25 21.73 -1.09 -10.03
CA ASP A 25 22.78 -1.24 -11.05
C ASP A 25 23.97 -2.08 -10.56
N GLU A 26 24.93 -2.35 -11.45
CA GLU A 26 26.15 -3.12 -11.14
C GLU A 26 27.04 -2.45 -10.08
N SER A 27 26.90 -1.14 -9.88
CA SER A 27 27.59 -0.39 -8.83
C SER A 27 26.79 -0.35 -7.51
N CYS A 28 25.77 -1.21 -7.38
CA CYS A 28 24.85 -1.26 -6.24
C CYS A 28 24.11 0.06 -5.98
N ARG A 29 23.89 0.89 -6.99
CA ARG A 29 23.08 2.11 -6.85
C ARG A 29 21.60 1.76 -6.97
N CYS A 30 20.84 2.16 -5.97
CA CYS A 30 19.39 2.01 -5.97
C CYS A 30 18.72 3.26 -6.57
N ALA A 31 17.80 3.07 -7.51
CA ALA A 31 16.93 4.11 -8.04
C ALA A 31 15.48 3.62 -8.08
N PHE A 32 14.52 4.55 -8.00
CA PHE A 32 13.10 4.21 -7.86
C PHE A 32 12.28 4.81 -9.00
N VAL A 33 11.36 4.00 -9.55
CA VAL A 33 10.32 4.44 -10.48
C VAL A 33 8.98 4.37 -9.76
N THR A 34 8.26 5.49 -9.72
CA THR A 34 6.94 5.57 -9.08
C THR A 34 5.83 5.33 -10.10
N LEU A 35 4.87 4.49 -9.74
CA LEU A 35 3.67 4.16 -10.52
C LEU A 35 2.47 4.87 -9.89
N MET A 36 1.86 5.81 -10.61
CA MET A 36 0.63 6.46 -10.16
C MET A 36 -0.60 5.61 -10.54
N PRO A 37 -1.69 5.69 -9.78
CA PRO A 37 -2.97 5.07 -10.17
C PRO A 37 -3.41 5.51 -11.58
N LEU A 38 -3.88 4.57 -12.40
CA LEU A 38 -4.24 4.81 -13.82
C LEU A 38 -5.49 5.67 -14.01
N ALA A 39 -6.32 5.80 -12.98
CA ALA A 39 -7.45 6.71 -12.89
C ALA A 39 -7.53 7.16 -11.42
N ASP A 40 -7.98 8.38 -11.17
CA ASP A 40 -8.58 8.75 -9.89
C ASP A 40 -10.04 8.28 -9.96
N PRO A 41 -10.41 7.03 -9.56
CA PRO A 41 -11.82 6.74 -9.38
C PRO A 41 -12.36 7.71 -8.30
N PRO A 42 -13.58 8.28 -8.47
CA PRO A 42 -14.16 9.12 -7.44
C PRO A 42 -14.21 8.29 -6.16
N ILE A 43 -13.53 8.77 -5.11
CA ILE A 43 -13.40 8.06 -3.83
C ILE A 43 -14.78 7.56 -3.39
N ARG A 44 -14.99 6.24 -3.45
CA ARG A 44 -16.12 5.55 -2.82
C ARG A 44 -15.60 4.32 -2.12
N VAL A 45 -15.09 4.52 -0.91
CA VAL A 45 -14.90 3.44 0.04
C VAL A 45 -16.29 3.00 0.51
N SER A 46 -16.85 1.94 -0.10
CA SER A 46 -17.97 1.23 0.49
C SER A 46 -17.39 0.14 1.38
N ARG A 47 -17.35 0.40 2.70
CA ARG A 47 -16.97 -0.59 3.72
C ARG A 47 -17.87 -1.82 3.59
N ASN A 48 -17.29 -2.96 3.23
CA ASN A 48 -17.97 -4.24 3.36
C ASN A 48 -17.84 -4.70 4.82
N ARG A 49 -18.94 -4.94 5.53
CA ARG A 49 -18.95 -5.21 6.99
C ARG A 49 -18.25 -6.51 7.42
N ASN A 50 -17.78 -7.31 6.46
CA ASN A 50 -17.07 -8.56 6.70
C ASN A 50 -15.57 -8.46 6.39
N GLU A 51 -15.10 -7.31 5.90
CA GLU A 51 -13.67 -7.05 5.75
C GLU A 51 -13.11 -6.72 7.13
N ILE A 52 -12.25 -7.61 7.62
CA ILE A 52 -11.48 -7.36 8.84
C ILE A 52 -10.22 -6.66 8.38
N ASP A 53 -10.14 -5.37 8.62
CA ASP A 53 -8.88 -4.64 8.52
C ASP A 53 -7.94 -5.24 9.58
N ILE A 54 -6.84 -5.85 9.13
CA ILE A 54 -5.90 -6.54 10.01
C ILE A 54 -5.31 -5.56 11.02
N ASP A 55 -5.16 -4.30 10.64
CA ASP A 55 -4.66 -3.26 11.54
C ASP A 55 -5.73 -2.96 12.61
N GLU A 56 -7.00 -2.81 12.19
CA GLU A 56 -8.14 -2.64 13.11
C GLU A 56 -8.34 -3.84 14.05
N ALA A 57 -8.13 -5.06 13.54
CA ALA A 57 -8.24 -6.28 14.32
C ALA A 57 -7.06 -6.47 15.28
N LEU A 58 -5.86 -6.06 14.89
CA LEU A 58 -4.71 -6.06 15.79
C LEU A 58 -4.91 -5.04 16.91
N GLU A 59 -5.36 -3.82 16.59
CA GLU A 59 -5.66 -2.79 17.60
C GLU A 59 -6.69 -3.28 18.60
N LYS A 60 -7.79 -3.84 18.12
CA LYS A 60 -8.83 -4.40 18.99
C LYS A 60 -8.29 -5.53 19.87
N ALA A 61 -7.47 -6.42 19.31
CA ALA A 61 -6.88 -7.53 20.07
C ALA A 61 -5.87 -7.05 21.13
N LEU A 62 -5.25 -5.89 20.94
CA LEU A 62 -4.33 -5.27 21.90
C LEU A 62 -5.07 -4.50 23.01
N GLU A 63 -6.25 -3.93 22.73
CA GLU A 63 -7.11 -3.28 23.74
C GLU A 63 -7.78 -4.27 24.69
N ASP A 64 -8.09 -5.47 24.18
CA ASP A 64 -8.70 -6.56 24.97
C ASP A 64 -7.69 -7.27 25.90
N LEU A 65 -6.46 -6.75 26.01
CA LEU A 65 -5.33 -7.27 26.80
C LEU A 65 -5.06 -6.42 28.04
#